data_AF-A0A9C7Q2V4-F1
#
_entry.id   AF-A0A9C7Q2V4-F1
#
_cell.length_a   1.000
_cell.length_b   1.000
_cell.length_c   1.000
_cell.angle_alpha   90.00
_cell.angle_beta   90.00
_cell.angle_gamma   90.00
#
_symmetry.space_group_name_H-M   'P 1'
#
loop_
_entity.id
_entity.type
_entity.pdbx_description
1 polymer ?
#
loop_
_entity_poly.entity_id
_entity_poly.type
_entity_poly.pdbx_seq_one_letter_code
_entity_poly.pdbx_strand_id
1 'polypeptide(L)' 'METLQEHDGYWTRLEALLKQHLSESQVRKILRTLERKHISLVDSISIDEMEELLRRGANNDERASLK' A
#
# COMPACT_ATOMS: atom_id res chain seq x y z
N MET A 1 4.36 -14.65 -8.46
CA MET A 1 3.98 -13.28 -8.85
C MET A 1 2.68 -12.97 -8.11
N GLU A 2 2.75 -12.40 -6.91
CA GLU A 2 1.56 -12.25 -6.03
C GLU A 2 1.36 -10.84 -5.44
N THR A 3 2.18 -9.84 -5.78
CA THR A 3 2.17 -8.55 -5.04
C THR A 3 1.36 -7.42 -5.69
N LEU A 4 0.93 -7.55 -6.95
CA LEU A 4 0.15 -6.50 -7.65
C LEU A 4 -1.38 -6.68 -7.56
N GLN A 5 -1.87 -7.91 -7.40
CA GLN A 5 -3.32 -8.18 -7.30
C GLN A 5 -3.92 -7.84 -5.93
N GLU A 6 -3.15 -7.94 -4.84
CA GLU A 6 -3.62 -7.58 -3.50
C GLU A 6 -3.86 -6.07 -3.35
N HIS A 7 -3.10 -5.25 -4.10
CA HIS A 7 -3.17 -3.80 -4.04
C HIS A 7 -4.47 -3.24 -4.65
N ASP A 8 -4.92 -3.81 -5.77
CA ASP A 8 -6.23 -3.46 -6.35
C ASP A 8 -7.40 -3.92 -5.47
N GLY A 9 -7.23 -5.05 -4.76
CA GLY A 9 -8.22 -5.54 -3.80
C GLY A 9 -8.42 -4.62 -2.60
N TYR A 10 -7.33 -4.02 -2.09
CA TYR A 10 -7.38 -3.11 -0.95
C TYR A 10 -8.18 -1.84 -1.25
N TRP A 11 -7.88 -1.14 -2.35
CA TRP A 11 -8.58 0.10 -2.73
C TRP A 11 -10.06 -0.13 -3.04
N THR A 12 -10.36 -1.23 -3.72
CA THR A 12 -11.75 -1.63 -4.03
C THR A 12 -12.54 -1.91 -2.77
N ARG A 13 -11.95 -2.63 -1.79
CA ARG A 13 -12.59 -2.92 -0.50
C ARG A 13 -12.81 -1.66 0.33
N LEU A 14 -11.83 -0.75 0.35
CA LEU A 14 -11.93 0.53 1.04
C LEU A 14 -13.03 1.40 0.43
N GLU A 15 -13.11 1.48 -0.91
CA GLU A 15 -14.18 2.20 -1.59
C GLU A 15 -15.56 1.64 -1.23
N ALA A 16 -15.72 0.30 -1.24
CA ALA A 16 -16.97 -0.35 -0.88
C ALA A 16 -17.40 -0.03 0.56
N LEU A 17 -16.46 0.02 1.50
CA LEU A 17 -16.72 0.38 2.90
C LEU A 17 -17.12 1.86 3.02
N LEU A 18 -16.41 2.77 2.36
CA LEU A 18 -16.68 4.20 2.42
C LEU A 18 -18.06 4.54 1.84
N LYS A 19 -18.48 3.85 0.77
CA LYS A 19 -19.81 4.00 0.15
C LYS A 19 -20.97 3.60 1.08
N GLN A 20 -20.72 2.81 2.13
CA GLN A 20 -21.76 2.46 3.12
C GLN A 20 -22.09 3.59 4.08
N HIS A 21 -21.19 4.58 4.23
CA HIS A 21 -21.29 5.61 5.27
C HIS A 21 -21.24 7.04 4.74
N LEU A 22 -20.83 7.25 3.48
CA LEU A 22 -20.57 8.57 2.92
C LEU A 22 -21.21 8.75 1.54
N SER A 23 -21.48 10.01 1.18
CA SER A 23 -21.89 10.35 -0.18
C SER A 23 -20.76 10.10 -1.18
N GLU A 24 -21.12 9.81 -2.43
CA GLU A 24 -20.15 9.52 -3.49
C GLU A 24 -19.10 10.65 -3.67
N SER A 25 -19.50 11.91 -3.49
CA SER A 25 -18.61 13.07 -3.53
C SER A 25 -17.56 13.04 -2.40
N GLN A 26 -17.96 12.65 -1.19
CA GLN A 26 -17.06 12.50 -0.06
C GLN A 26 -16.10 11.32 -0.25
N VAL A 27 -16.62 10.16 -0.68
CA VAL A 27 -15.80 8.98 -0.99
C VAL A 27 -14.73 9.33 -2.02
N ARG A 28 -15.12 10.00 -3.11
CA ARG A 28 -14.19 10.40 -4.19
C ARG A 28 -13.10 11.36 -3.70
N LYS A 29 -13.43 12.31 -2.81
CA LYS A 29 -12.45 13.22 -2.21
C LYS A 29 -11.45 12.48 -1.31
N ILE A 30 -11.93 11.52 -0.52
CA ILE A 30 -11.10 10.73 0.39
C ILE A 30 -10.15 9.85 -0.41
N LEU A 31 -10.66 9.09 -1.39
CA LEU A 31 -9.83 8.20 -2.22
C LEU A 31 -8.71 8.97 -2.95
N ARG A 32 -9.03 10.10 -3.61
CA ARG A 32 -8.00 10.94 -4.26
C ARG A 32 -6.96 11.50 -3.29
N THR A 33 -7.33 11.70 -2.03
CA THR A 33 -6.39 12.21 -1.02
C THR A 33 -5.46 11.10 -0.56
N LEU A 34 -5.99 9.91 -0.34
CA LEU A 34 -5.22 8.73 0.05
C LEU A 34 -4.29 8.28 -1.09
N GLU A 35 -4.76 8.27 -2.33
CA GLU A 35 -3.96 7.95 -3.51
C GLU A 35 -2.78 8.92 -3.68
N ARG A 36 -3.03 10.23 -3.58
CA ARG A 36 -1.94 11.24 -3.65
C ARG A 36 -0.93 11.09 -2.52
N LYS A 37 -1.37 10.78 -1.30
CA LYS A 37 -0.47 10.53 -0.18
C LYS A 37 0.35 9.26 -0.38
N HIS A 38 -0.26 8.21 -0.93
CA HIS A 38 0.42 6.96 -1.24
C HIS A 38 1.49 7.17 -2.31
N ILE A 39 1.16 7.82 -3.44
CA ILE A 39 2.13 8.15 -4.49
C ILE A 39 3.25 9.01 -3.92
N SER A 40 2.93 10.08 -3.19
CA SER A 40 3.95 10.94 -2.58
C SER A 40 4.85 10.21 -1.61
N LEU A 41 4.33 9.23 -0.86
CA LEU A 41 5.13 8.43 0.06
C LEU A 41 6.06 7.51 -0.74
N VAL A 42 5.54 6.80 -1.74
CA VAL A 42 6.33 5.91 -2.60
C VAL A 42 7.42 6.67 -3.35
N ASP A 43 7.08 7.83 -3.94
CA ASP A 43 8.04 8.69 -4.65
C ASP A 43 9.10 9.29 -3.72
N SER A 44 8.79 9.41 -2.42
CA SER A 44 9.74 9.90 -1.43
C SER A 44 10.72 8.84 -0.93
N ILE A 45 10.48 7.55 -1.22
CA ILE A 45 11.41 6.47 -0.85
C ILE A 45 12.63 6.58 -1.76
N SER A 46 13.76 6.91 -1.18
CA SER A 46 15.05 6.94 -1.88
C SER A 46 15.50 5.52 -2.27
N ILE A 47 16.38 5.42 -3.26
CA ILE A 47 16.98 4.12 -3.65
C ILE A 47 17.68 3.48 -2.44
N ASP A 48 18.37 4.26 -1.61
CA ASP A 48 19.03 3.80 -0.38
C ASP A 48 18.02 3.19 0.62
N GLU A 49 16.84 3.79 0.76
CA GLU A 49 15.77 3.25 1.61
C GLU A 49 15.13 2.00 1.00
N MET A 50 14.97 1.92 -0.33
CA MET A 50 14.53 0.70 -0.99
C MET A 50 15.53 -0.45 -0.79
N GLU A 51 16.83 -0.17 -0.92
CA GLU A 51 17.89 -1.16 -0.67
C GLU A 51 17.87 -1.65 0.79
N GLU A 52 17.68 -0.75 1.75
CA GLU A 52 17.56 -1.10 3.16
C GLU A 52 16.27 -1.90 3.46
N LEU A 53 15.15 -1.56 2.83
CA LEU A 53 13.91 -2.34 2.93
C LEU A 53 14.08 -3.75 2.36
N LEU A 54 14.75 -3.90 1.22
CA LEU A 54 15.04 -5.20 0.61
C LEU A 54 15.99 -6.03 1.48
N ARG A 55 17.02 -5.41 2.06
CA ARG A 55 17.95 -6.07 2.99
C ARG A 55 17.22 -6.58 4.25
N ARG A 56 16.28 -5.80 4.78
CA ARG A 56 15.46 -6.19 5.93
C ARG A 56 14.49 -7.33 5.60
N GLY A 57 13.89 -7.32 4.40
CA GLY A 57 13.08 -8.42 3.90
C GLY A 57 13.86 -9.73 3.85
N ALA A 58 15.01 -9.72 3.17
CA ALA A 58 15.87 -10.90 3.02
C ALA A 58 16.35 -11.48 4.38
N ASN A 59 16.73 -10.62 5.32
CA ASN A 59 17.14 -11.03 6.67
C ASN A 59 15.99 -11.62 7.51
N ASN A 60 14.74 -11.22 7.25
CA ASN A 60 13.56 -11.79 7.92
C ASN A 60 13.17 -13.16 7.35
N ASP A 61 13.31 -13.35 6.03
CA ASP A 61 13.07 -14.65 5.37
C ASP A 61 14.09 -15.72 5.78
N GLU A 62 15.37 -15.36 5.96
CA GLU A 62 16.39 -16.27 6.50
C GLU A 62 16.04 -16.72 7.94
N ARG A 63 15.56 -15.82 8.80
CA ARG A 63 15.13 -16.18 10.17
C ARG A 63 13.86 -17.02 10.19
N ALA A 64 12.95 -16.84 9.24
CA ALA A 64 11.74 -17.65 9.12
C ALA A 64 12.03 -19.08 8.63
N SER A 65 13.08 -19.25 7.80
CA SER A 65 13.48 -20.54 7.21
C SER A 65 14.32 -21.42 8.14
N LEU A 66 14.80 -20.89 9.27
CA LEU A 66 15.62 -21.58 10.28
C LEU A 66 14.82 -22.13 11.48
N LYS A 67 13.48 -22.12 11.42
CA LYS A 67 12.56 -22.68 12.42
C LYS A 67 11.77 -23.85 11.86
#